data_AF-A0A6N4QKI4-F1
#
_entry.id   AF-A0A6N4QKI4-F1
#
_cell.length_a   1.000
_cell.length_b   1.000
_cell.length_c   1.000
_cell.angle_alpha   90.00
_cell.angle_beta   90.00
_cell.angle_gamma   90.00
#
_symmetry.space_group_name_H-M   'P 1'
#
loop_
_entity.id
_entity.type
_entity.pdbx_description
1 polymer ?
#
loop_
_entity_poly.entity_id
_entity_poly.type
_entity_poly.pdbx_seq_one_letter_code
_entity_poly.pdbx_strand_id
1 'polypeptide(L)'
;MKDSFFKDAFYYWNVLSVDIVCGAVASAWFASSLLHTQMRTAFWILLPASVWVIYSADHLIDGWKSGENSANERHAFHYKNRIFLSWITMIAAVLCFVCGILFLREWVVNVALILGIFVFLHVVFSYLQISFFWKECSVSVLYTAGVWFGPILLTQKSAFETWTPCALFFLTALCNSFVNSYMEKEIDRKENVESILKQISPVTLKKTVYTLAAIGAAGILFWFREISEPILPECLYLGLGYAIPAGILRFETSFQKNRFYRLFGEGYFILACIPVLIRRWVTV
;
A
#
# COMPACT_ATOMS: atom_id res chain seq x y z
N MET A 1 7.03 -10.80 -30.82
CA MET A 1 7.54 -11.65 -29.72
C MET A 1 7.94 -10.85 -28.47
N LYS A 2 8.84 -9.85 -28.56
CA LYS A 2 9.21 -9.01 -27.40
C LYS A 2 8.02 -8.27 -26.76
N ASP A 3 7.11 -7.74 -27.57
CA ASP A 3 5.93 -7.01 -27.06
C ASP A 3 4.91 -7.89 -26.31
N SER A 4 4.89 -9.20 -26.55
CA SER A 4 4.05 -10.14 -25.78
C SER A 4 4.65 -10.37 -24.41
N PHE A 5 5.95 -10.66 -24.36
CA PHE A 5 6.64 -10.97 -23.10
C PHE A 5 6.51 -9.85 -22.06
N PHE A 6 6.69 -8.58 -22.45
CA PHE A 6 6.55 -7.46 -21.51
C PHE A 6 5.11 -7.29 -21.02
N LYS A 7 4.11 -7.52 -21.88
CA LYS A 7 2.69 -7.48 -21.48
C LYS A 7 2.35 -8.61 -20.52
N ASP A 8 2.84 -9.82 -20.80
CA ASP A 8 2.62 -10.99 -19.95
C ASP A 8 3.31 -10.81 -18.59
N ALA A 9 4.56 -10.35 -18.59
CA ALA A 9 5.29 -10.05 -17.36
C ALA A 9 4.59 -8.97 -16.52
N PHE A 10 4.13 -7.88 -17.16
CA PHE A 10 3.39 -6.83 -16.48
C PHE A 10 2.04 -7.32 -15.94
N TYR A 11 1.34 -8.17 -16.68
CA TYR A 11 0.12 -8.80 -16.23
C TYR A 11 0.35 -9.60 -14.95
N TYR A 12 1.30 -10.54 -14.94
CA TYR A 12 1.61 -11.34 -13.75
C TYR A 12 2.13 -10.50 -12.59
N TRP A 13 2.94 -9.48 -12.87
CA TRP A 13 3.42 -8.51 -11.88
C TRP A 13 2.25 -7.87 -11.12
N ASN A 14 1.21 -7.47 -11.84
CA ASN A 14 0.04 -6.81 -11.26
C ASN A 14 -0.96 -7.79 -10.62
N VAL A 15 -1.23 -8.94 -11.25
CA VAL A 15 -2.20 -9.91 -10.70
C VAL A 15 -1.66 -10.66 -9.50
N LEU A 16 -0.34 -10.86 -9.39
CA LEU A 16 0.29 -11.46 -8.20
C LEU A 16 0.71 -10.44 -7.14
N SER A 17 0.33 -9.16 -7.31
CA SER A 17 0.60 -8.06 -6.37
C SER A 17 2.09 -7.81 -6.12
N VAL A 18 2.95 -8.06 -7.10
CA VAL A 18 4.41 -7.92 -6.95
C VAL A 18 4.80 -6.46 -6.84
N ASP A 19 4.11 -5.56 -7.55
CA ASP A 19 4.19 -4.10 -7.37
C ASP A 19 3.99 -3.69 -5.92
N ILE A 20 2.94 -4.20 -5.30
CA ILE A 20 2.55 -3.87 -3.93
C ILE A 20 3.59 -4.39 -2.94
N VAL A 21 4.09 -5.61 -3.12
CA VAL A 21 5.15 -6.20 -2.29
C VAL A 21 6.45 -5.40 -2.41
N CYS A 22 6.87 -5.06 -3.62
CA CYS A 22 8.05 -4.23 -3.86
C CYS A 22 7.89 -2.83 -3.27
N GLY A 23 6.69 -2.24 -3.39
CA GLY A 23 6.34 -0.96 -2.78
C GLY A 23 6.46 -0.99 -1.27
N ALA A 24 5.98 -2.04 -0.61
CA ALA A 24 6.08 -2.19 0.84
C ALA A 24 7.53 -2.31 1.31
N VAL A 25 8.35 -3.11 0.63
CA VAL A 25 9.78 -3.26 0.94
C VAL A 25 10.53 -1.94 0.74
N ALA A 26 10.32 -1.26 -0.38
CA ALA A 26 10.93 0.04 -0.65
C ALA A 26 10.51 1.09 0.39
N SER A 27 9.24 1.11 0.76
CA SER A 27 8.70 2.03 1.78
C SER A 27 9.26 1.72 3.17
N ALA A 28 9.45 0.45 3.52
CA ALA A 28 10.07 0.08 4.79
C ALA A 28 11.56 0.41 4.81
N TRP A 29 12.25 0.31 3.66
CA TRP A 29 13.63 0.75 3.51
C TRP A 29 13.76 2.26 3.66
N PHE A 30 12.83 3.02 3.07
CA PHE A 30 12.70 4.45 3.28
C PHE A 30 12.51 4.80 4.75
N ALA A 31 11.50 4.22 5.42
CA ALA A 31 11.24 4.47 6.84
C ALA A 31 12.44 4.09 7.72
N SER A 32 13.07 2.93 7.45
CA SER A 32 14.25 2.49 8.21
C SER A 32 15.44 3.44 8.04
N SER A 33 15.68 3.91 6.81
CA SER A 33 16.76 4.87 6.51
C SER A 33 16.51 6.23 7.17
N LEU A 34 15.27 6.74 7.10
CA LEU A 34 14.89 8.03 7.66
C LEU A 34 14.95 8.05 9.19
N LEU A 35 14.58 6.93 9.83
CA LEU A 35 14.62 6.78 11.29
C LEU A 35 15.96 6.24 11.81
N HIS A 36 16.94 6.00 10.93
CA HIS A 36 18.25 5.43 11.27
C HIS A 36 18.16 4.10 12.04
N THR A 37 17.25 3.24 11.62
CA THR A 37 16.98 1.96 12.29
C THR A 37 17.54 0.79 11.50
N GLN A 38 18.11 -0.17 12.21
CA GLN A 38 18.62 -1.41 11.62
C GLN A 38 17.65 -2.56 11.89
N MET A 39 16.93 -2.95 10.85
CA MET A 39 16.00 -4.07 10.91
C MET A 39 16.73 -5.41 10.74
N ARG A 40 16.31 -6.43 11.50
CA ARG A 40 16.82 -7.80 11.36
C ARG A 40 16.49 -8.36 9.97
N THR A 41 17.30 -9.28 9.46
CA THR A 41 17.04 -9.98 8.19
C THR A 41 15.65 -10.61 8.13
N ALA A 42 15.17 -11.15 9.26
CA ALA A 42 13.82 -11.71 9.35
C ALA A 42 12.72 -10.70 8.99
N PHE A 43 12.86 -9.42 9.37
CA PHE A 43 11.89 -8.38 9.00
C PHE A 43 11.80 -8.21 7.47
N TRP A 44 12.95 -8.19 6.79
CA TRP A 44 13.02 -8.02 5.34
C TRP A 44 12.46 -9.21 4.54
N ILE A 45 12.29 -10.37 5.17
CA ILE A 45 11.66 -11.54 4.57
C ILE A 45 10.17 -11.60 4.95
N LEU A 46 9.84 -11.36 6.21
CA LEU A 46 8.49 -11.50 6.74
C LEU A 46 7.56 -10.36 6.33
N LEU A 47 8.07 -9.14 6.16
CA LEU A 47 7.26 -8.02 5.66
C LEU A 47 6.73 -8.29 4.24
N PRO A 48 7.57 -8.55 3.21
CA PRO A 48 7.05 -8.81 1.87
C PRO A 48 6.16 -10.05 1.82
N ALA A 49 6.51 -11.11 2.56
CA ALA A 49 5.71 -12.33 2.59
C ALA A 49 4.33 -12.10 3.24
N SER A 50 4.26 -11.34 4.34
CA SER A 50 2.98 -11.02 4.98
C SER A 50 2.12 -10.10 4.10
N VAL A 51 2.69 -9.09 3.46
CA VAL A 51 1.99 -8.24 2.48
C VAL A 51 1.44 -9.09 1.34
N TRP A 52 2.25 -9.99 0.78
CA TRP A 52 1.81 -10.89 -0.29
C TRP A 52 0.65 -11.79 0.15
N VAL A 53 0.73 -12.37 1.35
CA VAL A 53 -0.35 -13.19 1.93
C VAL A 53 -1.64 -12.39 2.07
N ILE A 54 -1.58 -11.18 2.61
CA ILE A 54 -2.76 -10.33 2.84
C ILE A 54 -3.44 -10.01 1.51
N TYR A 55 -2.70 -9.52 0.53
CA TYR A 55 -3.26 -9.16 -0.78
C TYR A 55 -3.74 -10.38 -1.57
N SER A 56 -3.04 -11.52 -1.48
CA SER A 56 -3.50 -12.76 -2.13
C SER A 56 -4.79 -13.26 -1.50
N ALA A 57 -4.91 -13.19 -0.16
CA ALA A 57 -6.13 -13.57 0.54
C ALA A 57 -7.31 -12.66 0.17
N ASP A 58 -7.09 -11.34 0.13
CA ASP A 58 -8.11 -10.35 -0.27
C ASP A 58 -8.62 -10.63 -1.70
N HIS A 59 -7.70 -10.77 -2.67
CA HIS A 59 -8.07 -11.08 -4.05
C HIS A 59 -8.70 -12.47 -4.23
N LEU A 60 -8.31 -13.47 -3.43
CA LEU A 60 -8.97 -14.79 -3.43
C LEU A 60 -10.42 -14.68 -2.97
N ILE A 61 -10.65 -13.95 -1.88
CA ILE A 61 -11.98 -13.77 -1.29
C ILE A 61 -12.89 -13.01 -2.26
N ASP A 62 -12.41 -11.91 -2.83
CA ASP A 62 -13.19 -11.14 -3.81
C ASP A 62 -13.38 -11.91 -5.11
N GLY A 63 -12.36 -12.67 -5.57
CA GLY A 63 -12.48 -13.60 -6.69
C GLY A 63 -13.55 -14.67 -6.48
N TRP A 64 -13.65 -15.25 -5.28
CA TRP A 64 -14.68 -16.24 -4.95
C TRP A 64 -16.09 -15.67 -5.00
N LYS A 65 -16.26 -14.41 -4.60
CA LYS A 65 -17.56 -13.73 -4.64
C LYS A 65 -17.96 -13.33 -6.06
N SER A 66 -17.05 -12.75 -6.82
CA SER A 66 -17.33 -12.26 -8.18
C SER A 66 -17.41 -13.40 -9.20
N GLY A 67 -16.79 -14.55 -8.93
CA GLY A 67 -16.85 -15.73 -9.78
C GLY A 67 -16.05 -15.59 -11.09
N GLU A 68 -16.35 -16.45 -12.06
CA GLU A 68 -15.58 -16.55 -13.31
C GLU A 68 -15.68 -15.32 -14.22
N ASN A 69 -16.77 -14.57 -14.09
CA ASN A 69 -17.10 -13.41 -14.94
C ASN A 69 -16.72 -12.06 -14.30
N SER A 70 -15.80 -12.05 -13.35
CA SER A 70 -15.32 -10.81 -12.73
C SER A 70 -14.75 -9.85 -13.78
N ALA A 71 -15.18 -8.60 -13.70
CA ALA A 71 -14.68 -7.49 -14.50
C ALA A 71 -13.28 -7.05 -14.05
N ASN A 72 -12.89 -7.37 -12.81
CA ASN A 72 -11.53 -7.16 -12.30
C ASN A 72 -10.63 -8.35 -12.65
N GLU A 73 -9.59 -8.08 -13.44
CA GLU A 73 -8.62 -9.10 -13.87
C GLU A 73 -7.93 -9.83 -12.70
N ARG A 74 -7.70 -9.15 -11.58
CA ARG A 74 -7.07 -9.76 -10.39
C ARG A 74 -7.98 -10.81 -9.77
N HIS A 75 -9.26 -10.46 -9.60
CA HIS A 75 -10.28 -11.36 -9.06
C HIS A 75 -10.51 -12.55 -9.99
N ALA A 76 -10.62 -12.31 -11.30
CA ALA A 76 -10.77 -13.35 -12.30
C ALA A 76 -9.57 -14.33 -12.31
N PHE A 77 -8.35 -13.82 -12.22
CA PHE A 77 -7.14 -14.64 -12.14
C PHE A 77 -7.11 -15.51 -10.88
N HIS A 78 -7.42 -14.93 -9.72
CA HIS A 78 -7.45 -15.65 -8.45
C HIS A 78 -8.57 -16.68 -8.40
N TYR A 79 -9.74 -16.40 -8.95
CA TYR A 79 -10.84 -17.37 -9.05
C TYR A 79 -10.45 -18.59 -9.89
N LYS A 80 -9.83 -18.36 -11.05
CA LYS A 80 -9.37 -19.43 -11.96
C LYS A 80 -8.31 -20.32 -11.33
N ASN A 81 -7.41 -19.74 -10.54
CA ASN A 81 -6.30 -20.45 -9.89
C ASN A 81 -6.53 -20.73 -8.40
N ARG A 82 -7.78 -20.64 -7.93
CA ARG A 82 -8.12 -20.56 -6.50
C ARG A 82 -7.54 -21.69 -5.66
N ILE A 83 -7.60 -22.93 -6.13
CA ILE A 83 -7.12 -24.08 -5.34
C ILE A 83 -5.63 -23.94 -5.07
N PHE A 84 -4.85 -23.69 -6.12
CA PHE A 84 -3.41 -23.54 -6.04
C PHE A 84 -3.01 -22.31 -5.20
N LEU A 85 -3.61 -21.16 -5.49
CA LEU A 85 -3.30 -19.92 -4.77
C LEU A 85 -3.72 -19.99 -3.31
N SER A 86 -4.87 -20.57 -2.97
CA SER A 86 -5.28 -20.76 -1.57
C SER A 86 -4.28 -21.62 -0.78
N TRP A 87 -3.77 -22.70 -1.37
CA TRP A 87 -2.76 -23.53 -0.72
C TRP A 87 -1.45 -22.79 -0.49
N ILE A 88 -0.94 -22.08 -1.51
CA ILE A 88 0.31 -21.32 -1.37
C ILE A 88 0.14 -20.17 -0.37
N THR A 89 -0.95 -19.42 -0.43
CA THR A 89 -1.25 -18.35 0.53
C THR A 89 -1.35 -18.89 1.95
N MET A 90 -2.00 -20.04 2.17
CA MET A 90 -2.08 -20.69 3.49
C MET A 90 -0.71 -21.11 4.00
N ILE A 91 0.09 -21.80 3.17
CA ILE A 91 1.44 -22.24 3.54
C ILE A 91 2.32 -21.03 3.87
N ALA A 92 2.30 -19.99 3.03
CA ALA A 92 3.04 -18.76 3.27
C ALA A 92 2.59 -18.07 4.55
N ALA A 93 1.29 -18.03 4.86
CA ALA A 93 0.77 -17.46 6.09
C ALA A 93 1.28 -18.20 7.33
N VAL A 94 1.23 -19.54 7.32
CA VAL A 94 1.73 -20.39 8.43
C VAL A 94 3.23 -20.19 8.61
N LEU A 95 4.00 -20.19 7.52
CA LEU A 95 5.45 -19.94 7.58
C LEU A 95 5.75 -18.54 8.13
N CYS A 96 5.02 -17.51 7.69
CA CYS A 96 5.18 -16.14 8.22
C CYS A 96 4.90 -16.09 9.72
N PHE A 97 3.83 -16.76 10.17
CA PHE A 97 3.47 -16.80 11.59
C PHE A 97 4.56 -17.50 12.42
N VAL A 98 4.95 -18.72 12.04
CA VAL A 98 5.96 -19.50 12.75
C VAL A 98 7.31 -18.79 12.77
N CYS A 99 7.78 -18.31 11.61
CA CYS A 99 9.04 -17.57 11.54
C CYS A 99 8.96 -16.23 12.29
N GLY A 100 7.80 -15.58 12.33
CA GLY A 100 7.56 -14.39 13.13
C GLY A 100 7.83 -14.64 14.62
N ILE A 101 7.23 -15.70 15.18
CA ILE A 101 7.45 -16.10 16.58
C ILE A 101 8.92 -16.45 16.85
N LEU A 102 9.57 -17.18 15.93
CA LEU A 102 10.92 -17.71 16.15
C LEU A 102 12.04 -16.67 15.98
N PHE A 103 11.91 -15.72 15.06
CA PHE A 103 13.03 -14.87 14.64
C PHE A 103 12.88 -13.38 15.01
N LEU A 104 11.67 -12.91 15.31
CA LEU A 104 11.44 -11.53 15.75
C LEU A 104 11.58 -11.39 17.27
N ARG A 105 11.75 -10.15 17.72
CA ARG A 105 11.75 -9.85 19.17
C ARG A 105 10.31 -9.93 19.69
N GLU A 106 10.13 -10.35 20.94
CA GLU A 106 8.81 -10.54 21.57
C GLU A 106 7.87 -9.33 21.41
N TRP A 107 8.37 -8.11 21.66
CA TRP A 107 7.55 -6.92 21.51
C TRP A 107 7.19 -6.61 20.05
N VAL A 108 8.04 -6.97 19.07
CA VAL A 108 7.73 -6.86 17.64
C VAL A 108 6.62 -7.85 17.29
N VAL A 109 6.69 -9.07 17.84
CA VAL A 109 5.66 -10.10 17.68
C VAL A 109 4.33 -9.61 18.23
N ASN A 110 4.31 -9.03 19.43
CA ASN A 110 3.07 -8.52 20.03
C ASN A 110 2.40 -7.47 19.14
N VAL A 111 3.17 -6.52 18.61
CA VAL A 111 2.64 -5.52 17.67
C VAL A 111 2.17 -6.18 16.37
N ALA A 112 2.93 -7.13 15.83
CA ALA A 112 2.54 -7.86 14.62
C ALA A 112 1.25 -8.67 14.81
N LEU A 113 1.03 -9.27 15.98
CA LEU A 113 -0.21 -9.97 16.32
C LEU A 113 -1.40 -9.02 16.40
N ILE A 114 -1.23 -7.84 17.03
CA ILE A 114 -2.26 -6.80 17.08
C ILE A 114 -2.62 -6.35 15.65
N LEU A 115 -1.61 -6.09 14.81
CA LEU A 115 -1.85 -5.77 13.39
C LEU A 115 -2.53 -6.92 12.65
N GLY A 116 -2.15 -8.17 12.92
CA GLY A 116 -2.80 -9.36 12.37
C GLY A 116 -4.28 -9.46 12.73
N ILE A 117 -4.67 -9.07 13.96
CA ILE A 117 -6.07 -8.98 14.37
C ILE A 117 -6.80 -7.91 13.54
N PHE A 118 -6.20 -6.73 13.35
CA PHE A 118 -6.82 -5.68 12.52
C PHE A 118 -6.92 -6.08 11.05
N VAL A 119 -5.95 -6.81 10.51
CA VAL A 119 -6.01 -7.39 9.16
C VAL A 119 -7.15 -8.41 9.08
N PHE A 120 -7.29 -9.28 10.07
CA PHE A 120 -8.39 -10.24 10.11
C PHE A 120 -9.75 -9.52 10.15
N LEU A 121 -9.91 -8.51 11.00
CA LEU A 121 -11.11 -7.69 11.05
C LEU A 121 -11.38 -6.97 9.72
N HIS A 122 -10.34 -6.44 9.07
CA HIS A 122 -10.44 -5.84 7.74
C HIS A 122 -11.01 -6.84 6.73
N VAL A 123 -10.44 -8.03 6.65
CA VAL A 123 -10.88 -9.09 5.72
C VAL A 123 -12.31 -9.51 6.03
N VAL A 124 -12.67 -9.69 7.31
CA VAL A 124 -14.04 -10.05 7.72
C VAL A 124 -15.04 -8.96 7.35
N PHE A 125 -14.75 -7.68 7.62
CA PHE A 125 -15.64 -6.58 7.28
C PHE A 125 -15.74 -6.36 5.77
N SER A 126 -14.63 -6.57 5.05
CA SER A 126 -14.59 -6.61 3.58
C SER A 126 -15.46 -7.73 3.03
N TYR A 127 -15.39 -8.91 3.66
CA TYR A 127 -16.19 -10.08 3.31
C TYR A 127 -17.70 -9.84 3.58
N LEU A 128 -18.04 -9.27 4.73
CA LEU A 128 -19.43 -9.02 5.12
C LEU A 128 -20.05 -7.80 4.43
N GLN A 129 -19.26 -7.03 3.67
CA GLN A 129 -19.74 -5.82 2.98
C GLN A 129 -20.43 -4.83 3.93
N ILE A 130 -19.78 -4.57 5.08
CA ILE A 130 -20.32 -3.67 6.11
C ILE A 130 -20.40 -2.25 5.55
N SER A 131 -21.62 -1.70 5.49
CA SER A 131 -21.92 -0.47 4.76
C SER A 131 -21.27 0.80 5.30
N PHE A 132 -20.77 0.83 6.53
CA PHE A 132 -20.03 1.98 7.11
C PHE A 132 -18.51 1.78 7.11
N PHE A 133 -18.02 0.64 6.63
CA PHE A 133 -16.61 0.30 6.63
C PHE A 133 -15.93 0.78 5.34
N TRP A 134 -15.17 1.88 5.44
CA TRP A 134 -14.36 2.37 4.32
C TRP A 134 -13.08 1.53 4.22
N LYS A 135 -13.13 0.49 3.38
CA LYS A 135 -12.02 -0.43 3.14
C LYS A 135 -10.75 0.33 2.78
N GLU A 136 -10.88 1.39 1.99
CA GLU A 136 -9.79 2.26 1.53
C GLU A 136 -9.01 2.86 2.71
N CYS A 137 -9.72 3.43 3.70
CA CYS A 137 -9.09 3.95 4.92
C CYS A 137 -8.41 2.84 5.72
N SER A 138 -9.07 1.70 5.85
CA SER A 138 -8.52 0.55 6.59
C SER A 138 -7.23 0.03 5.95
N VAL A 139 -7.20 -0.13 4.62
CA VAL A 139 -5.99 -0.54 3.89
C VAL A 139 -4.88 0.49 4.09
N SER A 140 -5.16 1.80 3.98
CA SER A 140 -4.13 2.83 4.16
C SER A 140 -3.53 2.84 5.57
N VAL A 141 -4.35 2.59 6.61
CA VAL A 141 -3.87 2.45 7.99
C VAL A 141 -3.01 1.20 8.14
N LEU A 142 -3.50 0.03 7.69
CA LEU A 142 -2.81 -1.25 7.81
C LEU A 142 -1.49 -1.24 7.05
N TYR A 143 -1.49 -0.70 5.82
CA TYR A 143 -0.30 -0.58 5.00
C TYR A 143 0.75 0.32 5.65
N THR A 144 0.34 1.49 6.14
CA THR A 144 1.25 2.40 6.84
C THR A 144 1.82 1.74 8.10
N ALA A 145 0.97 1.13 8.93
CA ALA A 145 1.40 0.48 10.15
C ALA A 145 2.36 -0.68 9.88
N GLY A 146 2.06 -1.53 8.89
CA GLY A 146 2.93 -2.64 8.50
C GLY A 146 4.32 -2.20 8.04
N VAL A 147 4.39 -1.07 7.31
CA VAL A 147 5.66 -0.49 6.84
C VAL A 147 6.44 0.21 7.96
N TRP A 148 5.77 1.02 8.78
CA TRP A 148 6.41 1.97 9.68
C TRP A 148 6.64 1.46 11.10
N PHE A 149 5.80 0.57 11.63
CA PHE A 149 5.88 0.22 13.06
C PHE A 149 7.17 -0.49 13.42
N GLY A 150 7.71 -1.35 12.55
CA GLY A 150 9.01 -1.98 12.77
C GLY A 150 10.12 -0.94 13.02
N PRO A 151 10.37 -0.01 12.07
CA PRO A 151 11.29 1.10 12.26
C PRO A 151 10.97 2.00 13.46
N ILE A 152 9.71 2.41 13.65
CA ILE A 152 9.29 3.30 14.74
C ILE A 152 9.65 2.72 16.11
N LEU A 153 9.47 1.42 16.31
CA LEU A 153 9.74 0.80 17.61
C LEU A 153 11.23 0.66 17.93
N LEU A 154 12.12 0.85 16.95
CA LEU A 154 13.58 0.79 17.12
C LEU A 154 14.24 2.16 17.13
N THR A 155 13.53 3.22 16.73
CA THR A 155 14.12 4.55 16.54
C THR A 155 14.47 5.20 17.87
N GLN A 156 15.49 6.07 17.84
CA GLN A 156 15.83 6.99 18.92
C GLN A 156 15.52 8.45 18.54
N LYS A 157 14.97 8.68 17.34
CA LYS A 157 14.54 10.02 16.91
C LYS A 157 13.41 10.53 17.79
N SER A 158 13.26 11.86 17.84
CA SER A 158 12.17 12.48 18.60
C SER A 158 10.80 12.06 18.04
N ALA A 159 9.75 12.25 18.86
CA ALA A 159 8.38 11.99 18.43
C ALA A 159 8.00 12.79 17.17
N PHE A 160 8.46 14.04 17.07
CA PHE A 160 8.21 14.90 15.91
C PHE A 160 8.86 14.34 14.64
N GLU A 161 10.15 13.99 14.71
CA GLU A 161 10.92 13.43 13.59
C GLU A 161 10.40 12.05 13.15
N THR A 162 9.74 11.33 14.06
CA THR A 162 9.22 9.99 13.81
C THR A 162 7.81 10.02 13.23
N TRP A 163 6.88 10.70 13.92
CA TRP A 163 5.46 10.64 13.59
C TRP A 163 5.06 11.58 12.47
N THR A 164 5.76 12.69 12.26
CA THR A 164 5.47 13.62 11.14
C THR A 164 5.63 12.95 9.78
N PRO A 165 6.78 12.35 9.42
CA PRO A 165 6.90 11.69 8.13
C PRO A 165 6.04 10.42 8.03
N CYS A 166 5.78 9.72 9.13
CA CYS A 166 4.82 8.61 9.15
C CYS A 166 3.39 9.08 8.81
N ALA A 167 2.95 10.21 9.36
CA ALA A 167 1.65 10.80 9.08
C ALA A 167 1.55 11.33 7.64
N LEU A 168 2.63 11.93 7.12
CA LEU A 168 2.70 12.32 5.71
C LEU A 168 2.62 11.10 4.78
N PHE A 169 3.34 10.01 5.10
CA PHE A 169 3.22 8.77 4.35
C PHE A 169 1.81 8.15 4.44
N PHE A 170 1.17 8.20 5.60
CA PHE A 170 -0.23 7.78 5.73
C PHE A 170 -1.15 8.56 4.78
N LEU A 171 -0.95 9.87 4.66
CA LEU A 171 -1.73 10.69 3.74
C LEU A 171 -1.49 10.33 2.27
N THR A 172 -0.26 9.94 1.88
CA THR A 172 0.01 9.46 0.51
C THR A 172 -0.71 8.14 0.24
N ALA A 173 -0.66 7.19 1.19
CA ALA A 173 -1.40 5.93 1.14
C ALA A 173 -2.92 6.14 1.04
N LEU A 174 -3.46 7.11 1.80
CA LEU A 174 -4.89 7.44 1.76
C LEU A 174 -5.31 8.09 0.45
N CYS A 175 -4.52 9.04 -0.06
CA CYS A 175 -4.78 9.65 -1.38
C CYS A 175 -4.76 8.59 -2.49
N ASN A 176 -3.81 7.66 -2.45
CA ASN A 176 -3.72 6.59 -3.42
C ASN A 176 -4.93 5.65 -3.37
N SER A 177 -5.33 5.17 -2.18
CA SER A 177 -6.51 4.32 -2.04
C SER A 177 -7.80 4.99 -2.53
N PHE A 178 -7.98 6.28 -2.23
CA PHE A 178 -9.13 7.05 -2.71
C PHE A 178 -9.13 7.26 -4.22
N VAL A 179 -7.97 7.47 -4.84
CA VAL A 179 -7.87 7.56 -6.30
C VAL A 179 -8.19 6.21 -6.95
N ASN A 180 -7.70 5.10 -6.41
CA ASN A 180 -8.04 3.77 -6.92
C ASN A 180 -9.56 3.54 -6.89
N SER A 181 -10.21 3.79 -5.74
CA SER A 181 -11.67 3.69 -5.60
C SER A 181 -12.41 4.60 -6.59
N TYR A 182 -11.95 5.84 -6.79
CA TYR A 182 -12.52 6.75 -7.80
C TYR A 182 -12.40 6.21 -9.23
N MET A 183 -11.24 5.66 -9.58
CA MET A 183 -10.96 5.17 -10.93
C MET A 183 -11.70 3.86 -11.24
N GLU A 184 -11.97 3.05 -10.21
CA GLU A 184 -12.63 1.74 -10.29
C GLU A 184 -14.15 1.80 -10.11
N LYS A 185 -14.74 2.98 -9.88
CA LYS A 185 -16.18 3.18 -9.65
C LYS A 185 -17.13 2.41 -10.59
N GLU A 186 -16.78 2.29 -11.87
CA GLU A 186 -17.59 1.60 -12.87
C GLU A 186 -17.45 0.08 -12.81
N ILE A 187 -16.29 -0.42 -12.36
CA ILE A 187 -16.04 -1.84 -12.11
C ILE A 187 -16.76 -2.24 -10.82
N ASP A 188 -16.59 -1.46 -9.75
CA ASP A 188 -17.22 -1.72 -8.45
C ASP A 188 -18.75 -1.74 -8.54
N ARG A 189 -19.33 -0.82 -9.34
CA ARG A 189 -20.77 -0.80 -9.60
C ARG A 189 -21.24 -2.07 -10.32
N LYS A 190 -20.44 -2.61 -11.25
CA LYS A 190 -20.78 -3.85 -11.98
C LYS A 190 -20.68 -5.08 -11.09
N GLU A 191 -19.73 -5.10 -10.15
CA GLU A 191 -19.52 -6.21 -9.22
C GLU A 191 -20.31 -6.06 -7.90
N ASN A 192 -21.06 -4.97 -7.73
CA ASN A 192 -21.76 -4.61 -6.49
C ASN A 192 -20.86 -4.65 -5.24
N VAL A 193 -19.59 -4.30 -5.40
CA VAL A 193 -18.61 -4.28 -4.31
C VAL A 193 -18.82 -3.05 -3.44
N GLU A 194 -18.70 -3.20 -2.11
CA GLU A 194 -18.69 -2.07 -1.18
C GLU A 194 -17.43 -1.23 -1.37
N SER A 195 -17.63 0.08 -1.54
CA SER A 195 -16.57 1.09 -1.61
C SER A 195 -17.07 2.39 -1.01
N ILE A 196 -16.14 3.31 -0.69
CA ILE A 196 -16.48 4.64 -0.15
C ILE A 196 -17.50 5.40 -1.03
N LEU A 197 -17.53 5.12 -2.34
CA LEU A 197 -18.43 5.74 -3.31
C LEU A 197 -19.91 5.34 -3.18
N LYS A 198 -20.24 4.31 -2.38
CA LYS A 198 -21.64 4.03 -2.02
C LYS A 198 -22.19 5.02 -0.99
N GLN A 199 -21.32 5.67 -0.21
CA GLN A 199 -21.71 6.61 0.84
C GLN A 199 -21.48 8.08 0.45
N ILE A 200 -20.44 8.36 -0.35
CA ILE A 200 -20.14 9.72 -0.79
C ILE A 200 -20.11 9.82 -2.31
N SER A 201 -20.46 11.01 -2.84
CA SER A 201 -20.44 11.22 -4.28
C SER A 201 -19.01 11.19 -4.85
N PRO A 202 -18.81 10.77 -6.12
CA PRO A 202 -17.51 10.85 -6.79
C PRO A 202 -16.91 12.26 -6.79
N VAL A 203 -17.75 13.29 -6.89
CA VAL A 203 -17.31 14.70 -6.81
C VAL A 203 -16.74 15.03 -5.44
N THR A 204 -17.39 14.54 -4.37
CA THR A 204 -16.91 14.69 -3.00
C THR A 204 -15.58 13.98 -2.82
N LEU A 205 -15.46 12.70 -3.23
CA LEU A 205 -14.22 11.94 -3.10
C LEU A 205 -13.06 12.60 -3.85
N LYS A 206 -13.30 13.08 -5.07
CA LYS A 206 -12.31 13.83 -5.88
C LYS A 206 -11.85 15.11 -5.17
N LYS A 207 -12.77 15.89 -4.60
CA LYS A 207 -12.42 17.08 -3.79
C LYS A 207 -11.60 16.69 -2.55
N THR A 208 -12.01 15.63 -1.85
CA THR A 208 -11.29 15.12 -0.68
C THR A 208 -9.84 14.77 -1.02
N VAL A 209 -9.57 14.09 -2.14
CA VAL A 209 -8.18 13.80 -2.56
C VAL A 209 -7.38 15.08 -2.78
N TYR A 210 -7.93 16.09 -3.48
CA TYR A 210 -7.22 17.36 -3.66
C TYR A 210 -6.96 18.09 -2.34
N THR A 211 -7.93 18.08 -1.42
CA THR A 211 -7.77 18.66 -0.08
C THR A 211 -6.69 17.94 0.71
N LEU A 212 -6.70 16.61 0.74
CA LEU A 212 -5.67 15.81 1.43
C LEU A 212 -4.29 16.01 0.82
N ALA A 213 -4.19 16.07 -0.51
CA ALA A 213 -2.94 16.36 -1.22
C ALA A 213 -2.40 17.75 -0.87
N ALA A 214 -3.27 18.77 -0.78
CA ALA A 214 -2.88 20.12 -0.38
C ALA A 214 -2.41 20.18 1.09
N ILE A 215 -3.14 19.51 2.00
CA ILE A 215 -2.75 19.38 3.41
C ILE A 215 -1.40 18.67 3.53
N GLY A 216 -1.21 17.57 2.80
CA GLY A 216 0.04 16.82 2.77
C GLY A 216 1.21 17.66 2.25
N ALA A 217 1.02 18.42 1.16
CA ALA A 217 2.02 19.33 0.63
C ALA A 217 2.39 20.45 1.62
N ALA A 218 1.40 21.05 2.29
CA ALA A 218 1.65 22.02 3.34
C ALA A 218 2.40 21.40 4.53
N GLY A 219 2.04 20.16 4.90
CA GLY A 219 2.73 19.39 5.93
C GLY A 219 4.19 19.08 5.59
N ILE A 220 4.52 18.82 4.32
CA ILE A 220 5.91 18.68 3.86
C ILE A 220 6.68 19.99 4.04
N LEU A 221 6.10 21.13 3.66
CA LEU A 221 6.77 22.44 3.80
C LEU A 221 7.02 22.76 5.28
N PHE A 222 6.05 22.44 6.14
CA PHE A 222 6.22 22.58 7.58
C PHE A 222 7.31 21.66 8.12
N TRP A 223 7.30 20.38 7.75
CA TRP A 223 8.33 19.42 8.17
C TRP A 223 9.73 19.83 7.69
N PHE A 224 9.86 20.28 6.45
CA PHE A 224 11.11 20.77 5.87
C PHE A 224 11.68 21.98 6.61
N ARG A 225 10.81 22.86 7.13
CA ARG A 225 11.23 24.04 7.89
C ARG A 225 11.76 23.68 9.28
N GLU A 226 11.13 22.72 9.94
CA GLU A 226 11.43 22.39 11.35
C GLU A 226 12.62 21.42 11.50
N ILE A 227 12.91 20.62 10.47
CA ILE A 227 14.01 19.65 10.51
C ILE A 227 15.34 20.30 10.14
N SER A 228 16.37 20.03 10.96
CA SER A 228 17.74 20.50 10.71
C SER A 228 18.54 19.61 9.75
N GLU A 229 18.14 18.35 9.59
CA GLU A 229 18.79 17.41 8.66
C GLU A 229 18.41 17.71 7.20
N PRO A 230 19.31 17.47 6.22
CA PRO A 230 18.96 17.58 4.81
C PRO A 230 17.97 16.47 4.44
N ILE A 231 16.69 16.82 4.30
CA ILE A 231 15.58 15.89 3.96
C ILE A 231 14.94 16.16 2.60
N LEU A 232 15.62 16.90 1.71
CA LEU A 232 15.08 17.27 0.41
C LEU A 232 14.63 16.04 -0.43
N PRO A 233 15.41 14.94 -0.53
CA PRO A 233 14.96 13.76 -1.27
C PRO A 233 13.68 13.14 -0.70
N GLU A 234 13.54 13.07 0.62
CA GLU A 234 12.34 12.57 1.31
C GLU A 234 11.12 13.45 1.01
N CYS A 235 11.29 14.77 1.10
CA CYS A 235 10.24 15.74 0.80
C CYS A 235 9.78 15.65 -0.65
N LEU A 236 10.70 15.48 -1.60
CA LEU A 236 10.37 15.29 -3.02
C LEU A 236 9.61 13.98 -3.25
N TYR A 237 10.05 12.88 -2.64
CA TYR A 237 9.36 11.59 -2.71
C TYR A 237 7.93 11.67 -2.15
N LEU A 238 7.74 12.23 -0.96
CA LEU A 238 6.40 12.40 -0.37
C LEU A 238 5.55 13.36 -1.20
N GLY A 239 6.15 14.42 -1.76
CA GLY A 239 5.48 15.37 -2.65
C GLY A 239 4.93 14.72 -3.91
N LEU A 240 5.68 13.80 -4.52
CA LEU A 240 5.19 12.98 -5.63
C LEU A 240 3.98 12.12 -5.22
N GLY A 241 3.92 11.67 -3.97
CA GLY A 241 2.79 10.90 -3.42
C GLY A 241 1.48 11.68 -3.34
N TYR A 242 1.54 13.01 -3.39
CA TYR A 242 0.36 13.87 -3.49
C TYR A 242 0.11 14.34 -4.92
N ALA A 243 1.17 14.64 -5.67
CA ALA A 243 1.08 15.11 -7.05
C ALA A 243 0.56 14.04 -8.00
N ILE A 244 0.96 12.78 -7.83
CA ILE A 244 0.53 11.66 -8.69
C ILE A 244 -0.98 11.40 -8.57
N PRO A 245 -1.56 11.16 -7.37
CA PRO A 245 -3.01 11.01 -7.21
C PRO A 245 -3.80 12.20 -7.77
N ALA A 246 -3.36 13.43 -7.48
CA ALA A 246 -3.98 14.65 -7.99
C ALA A 246 -3.93 14.74 -9.53
N GLY A 247 -2.80 14.36 -10.13
CA GLY A 247 -2.58 14.30 -11.58
C GLY A 247 -3.45 13.24 -12.25
N ILE A 248 -3.57 12.05 -11.67
CA ILE A 248 -4.46 10.98 -12.16
C ILE A 248 -5.90 11.50 -12.25
N LEU A 249 -6.40 12.16 -11.21
CA LEU A 249 -7.75 12.74 -11.20
C LEU A 249 -7.92 13.92 -12.17
N ARG A 250 -6.85 14.67 -12.43
CA ARG A 250 -6.87 15.79 -13.39
C ARG A 250 -7.00 15.31 -14.83
N PHE A 251 -6.41 14.15 -15.13
CA PHE A 251 -6.37 13.52 -16.45
C PHE A 251 -7.11 12.17 -16.48
N GLU A 252 -8.20 12.06 -15.72
CA GLU A 252 -8.90 10.79 -15.45
C GLU A 252 -9.26 9.99 -16.70
N THR A 253 -9.68 10.65 -17.80
CA THR A 253 -10.07 9.97 -19.04
C THR A 253 -8.90 9.22 -19.70
N SER A 254 -7.72 9.83 -19.73
CA SER A 254 -6.50 9.21 -20.28
C SER A 254 -6.03 8.04 -19.42
N PHE A 255 -6.09 8.20 -18.09
CA PHE A 255 -5.64 7.17 -17.15
C PHE A 255 -6.62 5.98 -17.03
N GLN A 256 -7.94 6.21 -17.15
CA GLN A 256 -8.93 5.13 -17.14
C GLN A 256 -8.82 4.25 -18.39
N LYS A 257 -8.67 4.85 -19.58
CA LYS A 257 -8.66 4.11 -20.86
C LYS A 257 -7.58 3.03 -20.95
N ASN A 258 -6.42 3.29 -20.35
CA ASN A 258 -5.27 2.39 -20.41
C ASN A 258 -4.93 1.72 -19.06
N ARG A 259 -5.77 1.91 -18.03
CA ARG A 259 -5.53 1.46 -16.64
C ARG A 259 -4.17 1.89 -16.06
N PHE A 260 -3.55 2.93 -16.63
CA PHE A 260 -2.26 3.42 -16.18
C PHE A 260 -2.29 3.96 -14.76
N TYR A 261 -3.46 4.33 -14.23
CA TYR A 261 -3.57 4.76 -12.84
C TYR A 261 -3.04 3.71 -11.85
N ARG A 262 -3.15 2.41 -12.17
CA ARG A 262 -2.58 1.34 -11.34
C ARG A 262 -1.05 1.38 -11.35
N LEU A 263 -0.45 1.47 -12.54
CA LEU A 263 1.00 1.57 -12.69
C LEU A 263 1.57 2.78 -11.93
N PHE A 264 0.98 3.96 -12.09
CA PHE A 264 1.49 5.18 -11.47
C PHE A 264 1.11 5.30 -9.99
N GLY A 265 -0.09 4.89 -9.60
CA GLY A 265 -0.58 4.95 -8.22
C GLY A 265 0.06 3.88 -7.33
N GLU A 266 -0.01 2.61 -7.73
CA GLU A 266 0.56 1.50 -6.94
C GLU A 266 2.10 1.48 -7.06
N GLY A 267 2.63 1.73 -8.26
CA GLY A 267 4.08 1.78 -8.49
C GLY A 267 4.80 2.94 -7.79
N TYR A 268 4.08 3.99 -7.38
CA TYR A 268 4.65 5.12 -6.63
C TYR A 268 5.42 4.67 -5.39
N PHE A 269 4.92 3.67 -4.65
CA PHE A 269 5.57 3.23 -3.41
C PHE A 269 6.94 2.60 -3.64
N ILE A 270 7.21 2.08 -4.84
CA ILE A 270 8.54 1.56 -5.20
C ILE A 270 9.56 2.69 -5.26
N LEU A 271 9.15 3.90 -5.62
CA LEU A 271 10.02 5.08 -5.70
C LEU A 271 10.59 5.51 -4.34
N ALA A 272 10.09 4.94 -3.24
CA ALA A 272 10.63 5.14 -1.89
C ALA A 272 12.12 4.75 -1.78
N CYS A 273 12.64 3.90 -2.68
CA CYS A 273 14.07 3.56 -2.72
C CYS A 273 14.96 4.75 -3.16
N ILE A 274 14.43 5.69 -3.95
CA ILE A 274 15.19 6.82 -4.52
C ILE A 274 15.82 7.70 -3.43
N PRO A 275 15.07 8.25 -2.45
CA PRO A 275 15.67 9.06 -1.39
C PRO A 275 16.75 8.30 -0.60
N VAL A 276 16.56 7.00 -0.37
CA VAL A 276 17.54 6.17 0.34
C VAL A 276 18.83 6.01 -0.46
N LEU A 277 18.72 5.76 -1.77
CA LEU A 277 19.86 5.70 -2.66
C LEU A 277 20.59 7.05 -2.65
N ILE A 278 19.89 8.17 -2.86
CA ILE A 278 20.50 9.51 -2.87
C ILE A 278 21.27 9.76 -1.57
N ARG A 279 20.70 9.43 -0.40
CA ARG A 279 21.42 9.56 0.88
C ARG A 279 22.73 8.78 0.88
N ARG A 280 22.70 7.50 0.48
CA ARG A 280 23.89 6.66 0.44
C ARG A 280 24.97 7.22 -0.50
N TRP A 281 24.56 7.75 -1.65
CA TRP A 281 25.49 8.34 -2.63
C TRP A 281 26.10 9.67 -2.16
N VAL A 282 25.38 10.47 -1.38
CA VAL A 282 25.88 11.76 -0.86
C VAL A 282 26.76 11.57 0.39
N THR A 283 26.59 10.47 1.13
CA THR A 283 27.39 10.14 2.33
C THR A 283 28.68 9.36 2.05
N VAL A 284 28.92 8.95 0.80
CA VAL A 284 30.16 8.30 0.34
C VAL A 284 31.05 9.36 -0.30
#